data_AF-A0A533YXY7-F1
#
_entry.id   AF-A0A533YXY7-F1
#
_cell.length_a   1.000
_cell.length_b   1.000
_cell.length_c   1.000
_cell.angle_alpha   90.00
_cell.angle_beta   90.00
_cell.angle_gamma   90.00
#
_symmetry.space_group_name_H-M   'P 1'
#
loop_
_entity.id
_entity.type
_entity.pdbx_description
1 polymer ?
#
loop_
_entity_poly.entity_id
_entity_poly.type
_entity_poly.pdbx_seq_one_letter_code
_entity_poly.pdbx_strand_id
1 'polypeptide(L)'
;MYPTDVGKRKAFDKGLRQMAQEGTVQILRNLSDTESFVAAVGRLQFDVLQYRLRHEYRVETVLEPLSFECSAWLSGIPETFKPPTDSIMVKDRHDRIVVLFENDRMKMLARERNPEHRLLEMG
;
A
#
# COMPACT_ATOMS: atom_id res chain seq x y z
N MET A 1 8.02 5.80 -0.26
CA MET A 1 8.84 6.37 0.84
C MET A 1 10.12 5.56 0.98
N TYR A 2 11.27 6.23 1.12
CA TYR A 2 12.58 5.56 1.32
C TYR A 2 13.48 6.37 2.26
N PRO A 3 14.47 5.73 2.93
CA PRO A 3 15.46 6.44 3.73
C PRO A 3 16.43 7.23 2.84
N THR A 4 16.85 8.42 3.28
CA THR A 4 17.86 9.22 2.56
C THR A 4 19.26 8.62 2.66
N ASP A 5 19.54 7.87 3.73
CA ASP A 5 20.79 7.14 3.95
C ASP A 5 20.58 5.64 3.74
N VAL A 6 21.29 5.06 2.77
CA VAL A 6 21.23 3.63 2.44
C VAL A 6 21.65 2.75 3.62
N GLY A 7 22.59 3.21 4.46
CA GLY A 7 23.05 2.51 5.66
C GLY A 7 21.95 2.35 6.73
N LYS A 8 20.88 3.15 6.64
CA LYS A 8 19.74 3.13 7.57
C LYS A 8 18.61 2.20 7.14
N ARG A 9 18.74 1.49 6.02
CA ARG A 9 17.69 0.61 5.48
C ARG A 9 17.14 -0.40 6.50
N LYS A 10 18.00 -1.05 7.30
CA LYS A 10 17.54 -2.01 8.33
C LYS A 10 16.71 -1.35 9.44
N ALA A 11 17.09 -0.14 9.87
CA ALA A 11 16.34 0.60 10.89
C ALA A 11 15.01 1.10 10.34
N PHE A 12 15.00 1.56 9.09
CA PHE A 12 13.80 1.95 8.34
C PHE A 12 12.81 0.79 8.24
N ASP A 13 13.25 -0.37 7.73
CA ASP A 13 12.40 -1.54 7.55
C ASP A 13 11.83 -2.03 8.89
N LYS A 14 12.61 -1.95 9.98
CA LYS A 14 12.15 -2.27 11.34
C LYS A 14 11.04 -1.32 11.80
N GLY A 15 11.24 0.00 11.67
CA GLY A 15 10.26 0.99 12.09
C GLY A 15 8.96 0.90 11.30
N LEU A 16 9.05 0.75 9.97
CA LEU A 16 7.89 0.51 9.12
C LEU A 16 7.08 -0.71 9.57
N ARG A 17 7.74 -1.85 9.77
CA ARG A 17 7.06 -3.08 10.21
C ARG A 17 6.36 -2.91 11.55
N GLN A 18 6.99 -2.24 12.51
CA GLN A 18 6.39 -2.01 13.82
C GLN A 18 5.11 -1.16 13.70
N MET A 19 5.17 -0.04 12.98
CA MET A 19 4.00 0.85 12.83
C MET A 19 2.89 0.21 11.99
N ALA A 20 3.23 -0.68 11.07
CA ALA A 20 2.26 -1.49 10.35
C ALA A 20 1.61 -2.57 11.23
N GLN A 21 2.30 -3.09 12.25
CA GLN A 21 1.71 -3.98 13.25
C GLN A 21 0.72 -3.24 14.15
N GLU A 22 1.02 -1.98 14.48
CA GLU A 22 0.14 -1.09 15.26
C GLU A 22 -1.09 -0.61 14.45
N GLY A 23 -1.13 -0.84 13.13
CA GLY A 23 -2.25 -0.46 12.27
C GLY A 23 -2.26 1.01 11.84
N THR A 24 -1.18 1.76 12.11
CA THR A 24 -1.08 3.18 11.70
C THR A 24 -1.00 3.32 10.18
N VAL A 25 -0.32 2.37 9.53
CA VAL A 25 -0.15 2.30 8.08
C VAL A 25 -0.24 0.85 7.61
N GLN A 26 -0.44 0.64 6.32
CA GLN A 26 -0.33 -0.65 5.67
C GLN A 26 0.92 -0.70 4.79
N ILE A 27 1.64 -1.82 4.84
CA ILE A 27 2.74 -2.10 3.91
C ILE A 27 2.18 -3.02 2.85
N LEU A 28 2.25 -2.57 1.60
CA LEU A 28 1.86 -3.32 0.43
C LEU A 28 3.12 -3.69 -0.36
N ARG A 29 3.11 -4.83 -1.03
CA ARG A 29 4.23 -5.33 -1.84
C ARG A 29 3.77 -5.60 -3.24
N ASN A 30 4.59 -5.32 -4.25
CA ASN A 30 4.25 -5.77 -5.59
C ASN A 30 4.19 -7.32 -5.64
N LEU A 31 3.62 -7.87 -6.72
CA LEU A 31 3.41 -9.32 -6.81
C LEU A 31 4.72 -10.14 -6.75
N SER A 32 5.85 -9.55 -7.19
CA SER A 32 7.18 -10.15 -7.17
C SER A 32 7.96 -9.94 -5.87
N ASP A 33 7.41 -9.25 -4.87
CA ASP A 33 8.07 -8.90 -3.60
C ASP A 33 9.37 -8.09 -3.72
N THR A 34 9.60 -7.45 -4.87
CA THR A 34 10.81 -6.64 -5.11
C THR A 34 10.63 -5.19 -4.65
N GLU A 35 9.38 -4.71 -4.58
CA GLU A 35 9.05 -3.34 -4.23
C GLU A 35 7.98 -3.31 -3.14
N SER A 36 8.01 -2.26 -2.32
CA SER A 36 7.04 -2.05 -1.25
C SER A 36 6.50 -0.62 -1.26
N PHE A 37 5.21 -0.51 -0.99
CA PHE A 37 4.45 0.72 -0.91
C PHE A 37 3.91 0.88 0.51
N VAL A 38 3.70 2.13 0.91
CA VAL A 38 3.04 2.45 2.18
C VAL A 38 1.69 3.07 1.85
N ALA A 39 0.62 2.48 2.36
CA ALA A 39 -0.73 2.98 2.24
C ALA A 39 -1.25 3.43 3.60
N ALA A 40 -2.06 4.49 3.62
CA ALA A 40 -2.69 5.00 4.82
C ALA A 40 -4.05 5.61 4.48
N VAL A 41 -4.94 5.69 5.48
CA VAL A 41 -6.29 6.26 5.33
C VAL A 41 -6.25 7.78 5.06
N GLY A 42 -5.18 8.46 5.47
CA GLY A 42 -5.05 9.91 5.29
C GLY A 42 -3.62 10.39 5.31
N ARG A 43 -3.45 11.68 5.00
CA ARG A 43 -2.14 12.33 4.91
C ARG A 43 -1.39 12.39 6.24
N LEU A 44 -2.12 12.64 7.33
CA LEU A 44 -1.56 12.78 8.68
C LEU A 44 -0.78 11.53 9.11
N GLN A 45 -1.23 10.35 8.70
CA GLN A 45 -0.57 9.09 9.01
C GLN A 45 0.83 9.01 8.38
N PHE A 46 1.04 9.59 7.20
CA PHE A 46 2.39 9.71 6.62
C PHE A 46 3.26 10.68 7.42
N ASP A 47 2.71 11.81 7.86
CA ASP A 47 3.46 12.78 8.69
C ASP A 47 3.88 12.15 10.04
N VAL A 48 2.97 11.40 10.69
CA VAL A 48 3.24 10.64 11.92
C VAL A 48 4.31 9.58 11.67
N LEU A 49 4.24 8.85 10.55
CA LEU A 49 5.20 7.84 10.17
C LEU A 49 6.62 8.43 10.00
N GLN A 50 6.73 9.53 9.27
CA GLN A 50 8.02 10.22 9.07
C GLN A 50 8.58 10.75 10.39
N TYR A 51 7.73 11.35 11.24
CA TYR A 51 8.11 11.81 12.58
C TYR A 51 8.67 10.67 13.43
N ARG A 52 7.96 9.53 13.51
CA ARG A 52 8.40 8.39 14.32
C ARG A 52 9.67 7.75 13.78
N LEU A 53 9.81 7.58 12.47
CA LEU A 53 11.06 7.08 11.86
C LEU A 53 12.26 7.97 12.22
N ARG A 54 12.05 9.29 12.22
CA ARG A 54 13.07 10.25 12.61
C ARG A 54 13.43 10.16 14.10
N HIS A 55 12.43 10.16 14.98
CA HIS A 55 12.65 10.25 16.42
C HIS A 55 12.99 8.92 17.10
N GLU A 56 12.32 7.83 16.73
CA GLU A 56 12.51 6.50 17.35
C GLU A 56 13.66 5.72 16.69
N TYR A 57 13.87 5.88 15.38
CA TYR A 57 14.83 5.07 14.61
C TYR A 57 16.00 5.88 14.03
N ARG A 58 16.00 7.21 14.18
CA ARG A 58 17.02 8.12 13.62
C ARG A 58 17.17 7.93 12.11
N VAL A 59 16.04 7.83 11.41
CA VAL A 59 15.95 7.66 9.96
C VAL A 59 15.24 8.87 9.36
N GLU A 60 15.98 9.65 8.57
CA GLU A 60 15.39 10.66 7.69
C GLU A 60 14.84 9.99 6.42
N THR A 61 13.68 10.44 5.95
CA THR A 61 12.96 9.77 4.85
C THR A 61 12.44 10.77 3.82
N VAL A 62 12.34 10.31 2.58
CA VAL A 62 11.64 11.02 1.49
C VAL A 62 10.32 10.31 1.21
N LEU A 63 9.24 11.08 1.15
CA LEU A 63 7.92 10.61 0.75
C LEU A 63 7.67 10.99 -0.71
N GLU A 64 7.51 9.98 -1.56
CA GLU A 64 7.03 10.15 -2.94
C GLU A 64 5.57 9.68 -2.99
N PRO A 65 4.61 10.60 -3.20
CA PRO A 65 3.20 10.23 -3.33
C PRO A 65 2.95 9.52 -4.65
N LEU A 66 2.10 8.49 -4.61
CA LEU A 66 1.57 7.83 -5.80
C LEU A 66 0.16 8.35 -6.07
N SER A 67 -0.30 8.27 -7.31
CA SER A 67 -1.63 8.75 -7.75
C SER A 67 -2.79 7.84 -7.35
N PHE A 68 -2.60 6.91 -6.42
CA PHE A 68 -3.66 5.99 -5.98
C PHE A 68 -4.44 6.57 -4.81
N GLU A 69 -5.74 6.81 -5.01
CA GLU A 69 -6.63 7.33 -3.96
C GLU A 69 -7.50 6.23 -3.33
N CYS A 70 -7.70 5.11 -4.03
CA CYS A 70 -8.61 4.06 -3.59
C CYS A 70 -7.93 2.69 -3.62
N SER A 71 -8.35 1.81 -2.71
CA SER A 71 -7.92 0.42 -2.70
C SER A 71 -9.08 -0.53 -2.38
N ALA A 72 -8.90 -1.80 -2.70
CA ALA A 72 -9.80 -2.86 -2.28
C ALA A 72 -9.07 -4.21 -2.21
N TRP A 73 -9.45 -5.06 -1.25
CA TRP A 73 -9.08 -6.48 -1.32
C TRP A 73 -9.82 -7.15 -2.46
N LEU A 74 -9.09 -7.89 -3.29
CA LEU A 74 -9.67 -8.72 -4.33
C LEU A 74 -10.07 -10.07 -3.74
N SER A 75 -11.35 -10.40 -3.82
CA SER A 75 -11.88 -11.73 -3.52
C SER A 75 -12.32 -12.40 -4.83
N GLY A 76 -11.69 -13.53 -5.15
CA GLY A 76 -11.84 -14.24 -6.41
C GLY A 76 -10.49 -14.78 -6.89
N ILE A 77 -10.45 -15.35 -8.10
CA ILE A 77 -9.23 -15.85 -8.74
C ILE A 77 -8.50 -14.66 -9.39
N PRO A 78 -7.29 -14.26 -8.92
CA PRO A 78 -6.61 -13.07 -9.42
C PRO A 78 -6.28 -13.13 -10.92
N GLU A 79 -6.00 -14.31 -11.45
CA GLU A 79 -5.59 -14.53 -12.84
C GLU A 79 -6.73 -14.24 -13.84
N THR A 80 -7.99 -14.31 -13.38
CA THR A 80 -9.17 -14.02 -14.22
C THR A 80 -9.68 -12.60 -14.04
N PHE A 81 -9.11 -11.83 -13.09
CA PHE A 81 -9.50 -10.45 -12.85
C PHE A 81 -8.93 -9.53 -13.94
N LYS A 82 -9.78 -8.64 -14.45
CA LYS A 82 -9.44 -7.65 -15.49
C LYS A 82 -9.38 -6.27 -14.84
N PRO A 83 -8.23 -5.85 -14.30
CA PRO A 83 -8.09 -4.52 -13.72
C PRO A 83 -8.30 -3.44 -14.79
N PRO A 84 -8.89 -2.27 -14.44
CA PRO A 84 -8.86 -1.08 -15.29
C PRO A 84 -7.42 -0.65 -15.60
N THR A 85 -7.27 0.22 -16.61
CA THR A 85 -6.00 0.89 -16.90
C THR A 85 -5.46 1.58 -15.66
N ASP A 86 -4.14 1.65 -15.55
CA ASP A 86 -3.39 2.33 -14.48
C ASP A 86 -3.65 1.80 -13.06
N SER A 87 -4.45 0.73 -12.91
CA SER A 87 -4.61 0.03 -11.64
C SER A 87 -3.46 -0.97 -11.46
N ILE A 88 -2.98 -1.10 -10.23
CA ILE A 88 -1.93 -2.08 -9.90
C ILE A 88 -2.42 -3.09 -8.87
N MET A 89 -2.02 -4.35 -9.04
CA MET A 89 -2.24 -5.39 -8.04
C MET A 89 -1.01 -5.55 -7.16
N VAL A 90 -1.23 -5.54 -5.87
CA VAL A 90 -0.22 -5.65 -4.82
C VAL A 90 -0.69 -6.68 -3.79
N LYS A 91 0.19 -7.04 -2.85
CA LYS A 91 -0.05 -7.96 -1.75
C LYS A 91 0.03 -7.22 -0.43
N ASP A 92 -0.87 -7.51 0.49
CA ASP A 92 -0.73 -7.05 1.86
C ASP A 92 0.23 -7.94 2.68
N ARG A 93 0.27 -7.73 4.00
CA ARG A 93 1.10 -8.51 4.93
C ARG A 93 0.69 -9.98 5.07
N HIS A 94 -0.53 -10.34 4.66
CA HIS A 94 -1.07 -11.70 4.71
C HIS A 94 -1.14 -12.32 3.30
N ASP A 95 -0.40 -11.77 2.34
CA ASP A 95 -0.39 -12.21 0.93
C ASP A 95 -1.76 -12.14 0.24
N ARG A 96 -2.69 -11.34 0.77
CA ARG A 96 -3.97 -11.07 0.11
C ARG A 96 -3.77 -10.04 -0.99
N ILE A 97 -4.39 -10.29 -2.14
CA ILE A 97 -4.35 -9.36 -3.26
C ILE A 97 -5.15 -8.10 -2.92
N VAL A 98 -4.50 -6.97 -3.11
CA VAL A 98 -5.06 -5.63 -3.02
C VAL A 98 -4.94 -5.00 -4.39
N VAL A 99 -6.00 -4.38 -4.87
CA VAL A 99 -5.97 -3.57 -6.09
C VAL A 99 -5.95 -2.11 -5.69
N LEU A 100 -4.99 -1.37 -6.22
CA LEU A 100 -4.90 0.08 -6.08
C LEU A 100 -5.50 0.73 -7.32
N PHE A 101 -6.34 1.73 -7.09
CA PHE A 101 -7.05 2.48 -8.13
C PHE A 101 -6.69 3.95 -8.00
N GLU A 102 -6.57 4.62 -9.13
CA GLU A 102 -6.34 6.06 -9.17
C GLU A 102 -7.47 6.83 -8.45
N ASN A 103 -8.72 6.39 -8.62
CA ASN A 103 -9.90 7.01 -8.03
C ASN A 103 -11.09 6.04 -7.93
N ASP A 104 -12.17 6.47 -7.27
CA ASP A 104 -13.38 5.67 -7.05
C ASP A 104 -14.07 5.24 -8.35
N ARG A 105 -13.99 6.07 -9.41
CA ARG A 105 -14.56 5.73 -10.72
C ARG A 105 -13.88 4.49 -11.31
N MET A 106 -12.57 4.37 -11.18
CA MET A 106 -11.84 3.18 -11.62
C MET A 106 -12.21 1.95 -10.78
N LYS A 107 -12.37 2.10 -9.46
CA LYS A 107 -12.86 1.03 -8.58
C LYS A 107 -14.26 0.55 -8.98
N MET A 108 -15.18 1.47 -9.29
CA MET A 108 -16.53 1.11 -9.78
C MET A 108 -16.49 0.38 -11.12
N LEU A 109 -15.71 0.89 -12.08
CA LEU A 109 -15.53 0.25 -13.39
C LEU A 109 -14.97 -1.17 -13.26
N ALA A 110 -14.04 -1.38 -12.33
CA ALA A 110 -13.49 -2.71 -12.05
C ALA A 110 -14.58 -3.68 -11.56
N ARG A 111 -15.52 -3.23 -10.74
CA ARG A 111 -16.65 -4.06 -10.26
C ARG A 111 -17.59 -4.43 -11.40
N GLU A 112 -17.91 -3.48 -12.28
CA GLU A 112 -18.80 -3.73 -13.43
C GLU A 112 -18.19 -4.73 -14.42
N ARG A 113 -16.88 -4.64 -14.67
CA ARG A 113 -16.16 -5.52 -15.61
C ARG A 113 -15.91 -6.93 -15.09
N ASN A 114 -15.96 -7.13 -13.77
CA ASN A 114 -15.57 -8.38 -13.11
C ASN A 114 -16.69 -8.85 -12.17
N PRO A 115 -17.85 -9.31 -12.70
CA PRO A 115 -18.99 -9.70 -11.88
C PRO A 115 -18.72 -10.94 -11.00
N GLU A 116 -17.77 -11.78 -11.39
CA GLU A 116 -17.34 -12.98 -10.64
C GLU A 116 -16.36 -12.65 -9.50
N HIS A 117 -15.95 -11.39 -9.37
CA HIS A 117 -15.00 -10.94 -8.36
C HIS A 117 -15.67 -9.96 -7.41
N ARG A 118 -15.20 -9.94 -6.16
CA ARG A 118 -15.64 -8.96 -5.16
C ARG A 118 -14.46 -8.07 -4.77
N LEU A 119 -14.70 -6.77 -4.81
CA LEU A 119 -13.79 -5.77 -4.24
C LEU A 119 -14.30 -5.43 -2.84
N LEU A 120 -13.54 -5.84 -1.83
CA LEU A 120 -13.87 -5.64 -0.42
C LEU A 120 -13.15 -4.41 0.12
N GLU A 121 -13.84 -3.64 0.98
CA GLU A 121 -13.25 -2.48 1.63
C GLU A 121 -12.08 -2.90 2.53
N MET A 122 -11.00 -2.11 2.47
CA MET A 122 -9.87 -2.23 3.38
C MET A 122 -10.20 -1.43 4.63
N GLY A 123 -10.42 -2.13 5.74
CA GLY A 123 -10.69 -1.50 7.05
C GLY A 123 -9.53 -0.68 7.59
#